data_AF-S9USG7-F1
#
_entry.id   AF-S9USG7-F1
#
_cell.length_a   1.000
_cell.length_b   1.000
_cell.length_c   1.000
_cell.angle_alpha   90.00
_cell.angle_beta   90.00
_cell.angle_gamma   90.00
#
_symmetry.space_group_name_H-M   'P 1'
#
loop_
_entity.id
_entity.type
_entity.pdbx_description
1 polymer ?
#
loop_
_entity_poly.entity_id
_entity_poly.type
_entity_poly.pdbx_seq_one_letter_code
_entity_poly.pdbx_strand_id
1 'polypeptide(L)'
;MSILSESIIQTLTILQQATALDFAGEAAQAAAMYGSVNSRLDEIMEVLPADQAGIVRRHVEEIKRKQEMLRHAQWVSEQKSIFPQFDVAFTPMPTPVEEFRVPRDTVTRVYWLMRRLSTSMQQGAYLTPNLYVPKDVWHQAGASDVLKYIPSKIKYLSALCEATDPLLAVNTLGDFAKTIKLLKKFVEHEGELRELLDQDTGRRKDAKQKKSMWSKMFSSKKTQGDVDVLLTWVVNAFEQCQLFGRWYVYFVQAVQVPNVPEAEVREVLSLLKTVAFQLYDGPCVYMLRDMAVLMERFDEKSCKSASKLLPMDIKLEGDTSTD
;
A
#
# COMPACT_ATOMS: atom_id res chain seq x y z
N MET A 1 -52.90 -47.06 -14.20
CA MET A 1 -52.37 -45.73 -13.85
C MET A 1 -52.98 -44.71 -14.81
N SER A 2 -53.25 -43.48 -14.37
CA SER A 2 -53.76 -42.46 -15.30
C SER A 2 -52.61 -41.99 -16.19
N ILE A 3 -52.88 -41.68 -17.46
CA ILE A 3 -51.87 -41.19 -18.44
C ILE A 3 -51.09 -39.99 -17.86
N LEU A 4 -51.77 -39.15 -17.07
CA LEU A 4 -51.17 -38.02 -16.35
C LEU A 4 -50.11 -38.45 -15.32
N SER A 5 -50.38 -39.50 -14.55
CA SER A 5 -49.42 -40.01 -13.55
C SER A 5 -48.15 -40.54 -14.19
N GLU A 6 -48.25 -41.20 -15.35
CA GLU A 6 -47.09 -41.68 -16.11
C GLU A 6 -46.27 -40.53 -16.69
N SER A 7 -46.93 -39.49 -17.20
CA SER A 7 -46.26 -38.28 -17.71
C SER A 7 -45.49 -37.52 -16.62
N ILE A 8 -46.07 -37.42 -15.42
CA ILE A 8 -45.40 -36.82 -14.26
C ILE A 8 -44.17 -37.64 -13.87
N ILE A 9 -44.30 -38.97 -13.77
CA ILE A 9 -43.18 -39.86 -13.41
C ILE A 9 -42.03 -39.72 -14.41
N GLN A 10 -42.33 -39.75 -15.72
CA GLN A 10 -41.32 -39.59 -16.77
C GLN A 10 -40.63 -38.23 -16.68
N THR A 11 -41.39 -37.16 -16.45
CA THR A 11 -40.84 -35.81 -16.34
C THR A 11 -39.93 -35.66 -15.12
N LEU A 12 -40.29 -36.27 -13.99
CA LEU A 12 -39.45 -36.33 -12.79
C LEU A 12 -38.17 -37.15 -13.01
N THR A 13 -38.22 -38.23 -13.81
CA THR A 13 -37.01 -38.98 -14.19
C THR A 13 -36.05 -38.11 -15.00
N ILE A 14 -36.55 -37.34 -15.96
CA ILE A 14 -35.70 -36.40 -16.74
C ILE A 14 -35.12 -35.33 -15.82
N LEU A 15 -35.90 -34.83 -14.86
CA LEU A 15 -35.40 -33.87 -13.87
C LEU A 15 -34.26 -34.45 -13.04
N GLN A 16 -34.38 -35.69 -12.57
CA GLN A 16 -33.30 -36.37 -11.83
C GLN A 16 -32.03 -36.52 -12.69
N GLN A 17 -32.17 -36.85 -13.98
CA GLN A 17 -31.05 -36.93 -14.90
C GLN A 17 -30.39 -35.55 -15.12
N ALA A 18 -31.19 -34.50 -15.30
CA ALA A 18 -30.69 -33.13 -15.43
C ALA A 18 -29.88 -32.72 -14.19
N THR A 19 -30.37 -33.05 -13.00
CA THR A 19 -29.67 -32.79 -11.74
C THR A 19 -28.38 -33.60 -11.60
N ALA A 20 -28.35 -34.85 -12.04
CA ALA A 20 -27.12 -35.65 -12.03
C ALA A 20 -26.04 -35.06 -12.95
N LEU A 21 -26.42 -34.58 -14.15
CA LEU A 21 -25.50 -33.92 -15.08
C LEU A 21 -24.97 -32.59 -14.53
N ASP A 22 -25.82 -31.82 -13.86
CA ASP A 22 -25.45 -30.58 -13.17
C ASP A 22 -24.40 -30.85 -12.07
N PHE A 23 -24.59 -31.89 -11.25
CA PHE A 23 -23.59 -32.31 -10.25
C PHE A 23 -22.30 -32.84 -10.87
N ALA A 24 -22.35 -33.44 -12.07
CA ALA A 24 -21.18 -33.90 -12.80
C ALA A 24 -20.40 -32.76 -13.50
N GLY A 25 -20.92 -31.53 -13.49
CA GLY A 25 -20.30 -30.38 -14.17
C GLY A 25 -20.59 -30.29 -15.67
N GLU A 26 -21.46 -31.14 -16.20
CA GLU A 26 -21.87 -31.19 -17.62
C GLU A 26 -22.95 -30.12 -17.91
N ALA A 27 -22.59 -28.83 -17.69
CA ALA A 27 -23.52 -27.71 -17.63
C ALA A 27 -24.41 -27.54 -18.88
N ALA A 28 -23.86 -27.77 -20.08
CA ALA A 28 -24.59 -27.63 -21.34
C ALA A 28 -25.69 -28.70 -21.49
N GLN A 29 -25.36 -29.95 -21.16
CA GLN A 29 -26.30 -31.08 -21.25
C GLN A 29 -27.38 -30.96 -20.16
N ALA A 30 -26.99 -30.56 -18.94
CA ALA A 30 -27.92 -30.28 -17.85
C ALA A 30 -28.92 -29.16 -18.21
N ALA A 31 -28.44 -28.04 -18.77
CA ALA A 31 -29.29 -26.93 -19.19
C ALA A 31 -30.29 -27.31 -20.29
N ALA A 32 -29.90 -28.21 -21.21
CA ALA A 32 -30.80 -28.75 -22.23
C ALA A 32 -31.90 -29.65 -21.59
N MET A 33 -31.53 -30.54 -20.67
CA MET A 33 -32.49 -31.42 -19.98
C MET A 33 -33.46 -30.65 -19.09
N TYR A 34 -33.00 -29.65 -18.33
CA TYR A 34 -33.90 -28.76 -17.58
C TYR A 34 -34.89 -28.02 -18.50
N GLY A 35 -34.47 -27.66 -19.72
CA GLY A 35 -35.36 -27.11 -20.74
C GLY A 35 -36.48 -28.07 -21.15
N SER A 36 -36.15 -29.35 -21.36
CA SER A 36 -37.13 -30.41 -21.67
C SER A 36 -38.11 -30.64 -20.52
N VAL A 37 -37.63 -30.60 -19.26
CA VAL A 37 -38.49 -30.70 -18.07
C VAL A 37 -39.48 -29.54 -18.01
N ASN A 38 -39.02 -28.31 -18.24
CA ASN A 38 -39.87 -27.12 -18.24
C ASN A 38 -41.01 -27.23 -19.26
N SER A 39 -40.71 -27.61 -20.51
CA SER A 39 -41.74 -27.78 -21.54
C SER A 39 -42.79 -28.83 -21.16
N ARG A 40 -42.36 -29.98 -20.61
CA ARG A 40 -43.27 -31.07 -20.22
C ARG A 40 -44.11 -30.72 -19.00
N LEU A 41 -43.55 -30.02 -18.03
CA LEU A 41 -44.31 -29.55 -16.86
C LEU A 41 -45.33 -28.47 -17.25
N ASP A 42 -44.99 -27.59 -18.20
CA ASP A 42 -45.92 -26.59 -18.75
C ASP A 42 -47.12 -27.29 -19.44
N GLU A 43 -46.90 -28.37 -20.21
CA GLU A 43 -47.99 -29.21 -20.80
C GLU A 43 -48.83 -29.92 -19.73
N ILE A 44 -48.20 -30.49 -18.70
CA ILE A 44 -48.88 -31.16 -17.58
C ILE A 44 -49.77 -30.19 -16.80
N MET A 45 -49.35 -28.92 -16.67
CA MET A 45 -50.11 -27.90 -15.96
C MET A 45 -51.46 -27.56 -16.61
N GLU A 46 -51.61 -27.74 -17.93
CA GLU A 46 -52.87 -27.44 -18.64
C GLU A 46 -54.01 -28.40 -18.27
N VAL A 47 -53.66 -29.62 -17.86
CA VAL A 47 -54.61 -30.69 -17.55
C VAL A 47 -54.78 -30.92 -16.04
N LEU A 48 -54.02 -30.22 -15.20
CA LEU A 48 -54.07 -30.34 -13.74
C LEU A 48 -55.17 -29.46 -13.13
N PRO A 49 -55.79 -29.90 -12.03
CA PRO A 49 -56.58 -29.03 -11.16
C PRO A 49 -55.79 -27.78 -10.73
N ALA A 50 -56.48 -26.64 -10.58
CA ALA A 50 -55.85 -25.34 -10.40
C ALA A 50 -54.95 -25.23 -9.15
N ASP A 51 -55.30 -25.94 -8.08
CA ASP A 51 -54.51 -26.06 -6.85
C ASP A 51 -53.18 -26.78 -7.07
N GLN A 52 -53.20 -27.88 -7.84
CA GLN A 52 -52.01 -28.67 -8.17
C GLN A 52 -51.13 -27.98 -9.22
N ALA A 53 -51.75 -27.36 -10.22
CA ALA A 53 -51.05 -26.57 -11.24
C ALA A 53 -50.27 -25.41 -10.61
N GLY A 54 -50.79 -24.81 -9.52
CA GLY A 54 -50.10 -23.76 -8.77
C GLY A 54 -48.80 -24.24 -8.11
N ILE A 55 -48.75 -25.49 -7.65
CA ILE A 55 -47.54 -26.09 -7.06
C ILE A 55 -46.51 -26.37 -8.15
N VAL A 56 -46.93 -27.00 -9.26
CA VAL A 56 -46.05 -27.31 -10.39
C VAL A 56 -45.44 -26.03 -10.97
N ARG A 57 -46.22 -24.95 -11.09
CA ARG A 57 -45.74 -23.64 -11.55
C ARG A 57 -44.55 -23.12 -10.75
N ARG A 58 -44.59 -23.23 -9.41
CA ARG A 58 -43.48 -22.78 -8.55
C ARG A 58 -42.20 -23.58 -8.81
N HIS A 59 -42.32 -24.90 -8.98
CA HIS A 59 -41.17 -25.73 -9.30
C HIS A 59 -40.61 -25.46 -10.69
N VAL A 60 -41.47 -25.20 -11.68
CA VAL A 60 -41.03 -24.78 -13.02
C VAL A 60 -40.24 -23.47 -12.95
N GLU A 61 -40.64 -22.50 -12.13
CA GLU A 61 -39.88 -21.26 -11.95
C GLU A 61 -38.48 -21.51 -11.35
N GLU A 62 -38.37 -22.40 -10.36
CA GLU A 62 -37.08 -22.77 -9.78
C GLU A 62 -36.17 -23.47 -10.82
N ILE A 63 -36.73 -24.37 -11.61
CA ILE A 63 -36.01 -25.08 -12.68
C ILE A 63 -35.57 -24.09 -13.78
N LYS A 64 -36.44 -23.14 -14.18
CA LYS A 64 -36.10 -22.06 -15.14
C LYS A 64 -34.93 -21.21 -14.62
N ARG A 65 -34.94 -20.80 -13.35
CA ARG A 65 -33.82 -20.05 -12.74
C ARG A 65 -32.51 -20.84 -12.79
N LYS A 66 -32.56 -22.13 -12.43
CA LYS A 66 -31.37 -22.98 -12.43
C LYS A 66 -30.82 -23.18 -13.85
N GLN A 67 -31.69 -23.36 -14.85
CA GLN A 67 -31.31 -23.43 -16.25
C GLN A 67 -30.60 -22.15 -16.73
N GLU A 68 -31.11 -20.98 -16.36
CA GLU A 68 -30.52 -19.68 -16.71
C GLU A 68 -29.14 -19.47 -16.07
N MET A 69 -28.97 -19.86 -14.80
CA MET A 69 -27.67 -19.84 -14.13
C MET A 69 -26.63 -20.70 -14.86
N LEU A 70 -27.01 -21.91 -15.31
CA LEU A 70 -26.10 -22.79 -16.04
C LEU A 70 -25.70 -22.22 -17.40
N ARG A 71 -26.63 -21.61 -18.14
CA ARG A 71 -26.33 -20.91 -19.40
C ARG A 71 -25.40 -19.72 -19.19
N HIS A 72 -25.59 -18.96 -18.12
CA HIS A 72 -24.71 -17.82 -17.81
C HIS A 72 -23.30 -18.29 -17.43
N ALA A 73 -23.18 -19.34 -16.61
CA ALA A 73 -21.88 -19.92 -16.26
C ALA A 73 -21.13 -20.44 -17.50
N GLN A 74 -21.84 -21.10 -18.42
CA GLN A 74 -21.28 -21.53 -19.69
C GLN A 74 -20.79 -20.35 -20.53
N TRP A 75 -21.60 -19.31 -20.68
CA TRP A 75 -21.21 -18.09 -21.42
C TRP A 75 -19.98 -17.40 -20.83
N VAL A 76 -19.89 -17.28 -19.50
CA VAL A 76 -18.70 -16.74 -18.82
C VAL A 76 -17.47 -17.61 -19.06
N SER A 77 -17.62 -18.94 -19.07
CA SER A 77 -16.53 -19.87 -19.38
C SER A 77 -16.07 -19.75 -20.83
N GLU A 78 -17.00 -19.63 -21.78
CA GLU A 78 -16.70 -19.46 -23.21
C GLU A 78 -16.04 -18.10 -23.48
N GLN A 79 -16.47 -17.02 -22.81
CA GLN A 79 -15.81 -15.72 -22.93
C GLN A 79 -14.37 -15.73 -22.39
N LYS A 80 -14.07 -16.52 -21.35
CA LYS A 80 -12.70 -16.71 -20.86
C LYS A 80 -11.77 -17.40 -21.87
N SER A 81 -12.32 -18.05 -22.90
CA SER A 81 -11.57 -18.78 -23.94
C SER A 81 -11.16 -17.91 -25.14
N ILE A 82 -11.75 -16.72 -25.32
CA ILE A 82 -11.53 -15.90 -26.54
C ILE A 82 -10.30 -14.98 -26.40
N PHE A 83 -9.86 -14.72 -25.17
CA PHE A 83 -8.69 -13.89 -24.91
C PHE A 83 -7.48 -14.77 -24.58
N PRO A 84 -6.28 -14.46 -25.10
CA PRO A 84 -5.06 -15.17 -24.71
C PRO A 84 -4.89 -15.06 -23.20
N GLN A 85 -4.96 -16.20 -22.52
CA GLN A 85 -4.61 -16.31 -21.11
C GLN A 85 -3.09 -16.31 -21.04
N PHE A 86 -2.51 -15.14 -20.78
CA PHE A 86 -1.15 -15.10 -20.27
C PHE A 86 -1.15 -15.76 -18.90
N ASP A 87 -0.14 -16.57 -18.59
CA ASP A 87 0.15 -16.99 -17.21
C ASP A 87 0.50 -15.75 -16.40
N VAL A 88 -0.53 -14.99 -16.05
CA VAL A 88 -0.40 -13.86 -15.14
C VAL A 88 -0.25 -14.49 -13.78
N ALA A 89 0.99 -14.81 -13.41
CA ALA A 89 1.41 -15.08 -12.04
C ALA A 89 1.30 -13.81 -11.16
N PHE A 90 0.31 -12.96 -11.40
CA PHE A 90 -0.08 -11.91 -10.48
C PHE A 90 -0.91 -12.60 -9.40
N THR A 91 -0.22 -13.10 -8.39
CA THR A 91 -0.88 -13.43 -7.12
C THR A 91 -1.21 -12.09 -6.48
N PRO A 92 -2.48 -11.65 -6.43
CA PRO A 92 -2.81 -10.41 -5.75
C PRO A 92 -2.34 -10.54 -4.30
N MET A 93 -1.29 -9.81 -3.93
CA MET A 93 -0.84 -9.82 -2.54
C MET A 93 -1.97 -9.21 -1.72
N PRO A 94 -2.44 -9.90 -0.66
CA PRO A 94 -3.45 -9.36 0.22
C PRO A 94 -2.94 -8.02 0.72
N THR A 95 -3.62 -6.95 0.32
CA THR A 95 -3.25 -5.61 0.74
C THR A 95 -3.56 -5.53 2.22
N PRO A 96 -2.58 -5.27 3.10
CA PRO A 96 -2.87 -5.13 4.52
C PRO A 96 -3.94 -4.06 4.68
N VAL A 97 -5.08 -4.43 5.26
CA VAL A 97 -6.14 -3.47 5.63
C VAL A 97 -5.66 -2.73 6.88
N GLU A 98 -4.56 -1.99 6.77
CA GLU A 98 -4.20 -1.00 7.76
C GLU A 98 -5.21 0.14 7.63
N GLU A 99 -5.91 0.43 8.72
CA GLU A 99 -6.81 1.57 8.76
C GLU A 99 -6.00 2.86 8.59
N PHE A 100 -6.02 3.41 7.38
CA PHE A 100 -5.24 4.59 7.03
C PHE A 100 -5.84 5.83 7.72
N ARG A 101 -5.37 6.13 8.93
CA ARG A 101 -5.77 7.33 9.69
C ARG A 101 -4.59 8.28 9.87
N VAL A 102 -4.63 9.41 9.18
CA VAL A 102 -3.64 10.49 9.32
C VAL A 102 -3.98 11.32 10.58
N PRO A 103 -3.01 11.56 11.49
CA PRO A 103 -3.24 12.44 12.62
C PRO A 103 -3.67 13.86 12.21
N ARG A 104 -4.67 14.40 12.91
CA ARG A 104 -5.17 15.77 12.70
C ARG A 104 -4.17 16.82 13.17
N ASP A 105 -3.54 16.56 14.30
CA ASP A 105 -2.50 17.43 14.86
C ASP A 105 -1.24 17.38 13.99
N THR A 106 -0.64 18.55 13.74
CA THR A 106 0.48 18.70 12.82
C THR A 106 1.78 18.13 13.39
N VAL A 107 1.98 18.20 14.70
CA VAL A 107 3.17 17.68 15.38
C VAL A 107 3.20 16.15 15.28
N THR A 108 2.12 15.50 15.68
CA THR A 108 1.97 14.04 15.61
C THR A 108 1.98 13.50 14.18
N ARG A 109 1.57 14.31 13.19
CA ARG A 109 1.66 13.95 11.77
C ARG A 109 3.09 13.75 11.29
N VAL A 110 4.06 14.52 11.79
CA VAL A 110 5.47 14.35 11.43
C VAL A 110 5.97 12.96 11.83
N TYR A 111 5.73 12.57 13.08
CA TYR A 111 6.14 11.26 13.57
C TYR A 111 5.39 10.10 12.90
N TRP A 112 4.12 10.31 12.53
CA TRP A 112 3.38 9.38 11.69
C TRP A 112 4.02 9.22 10.31
N LEU A 113 4.40 10.33 9.65
CA LEU A 113 5.07 10.29 8.34
C LEU A 113 6.40 9.55 8.42
N MET A 114 7.22 9.82 9.44
CA MET A 114 8.50 9.12 9.67
C MET A 114 8.29 7.60 9.79
N ARG A 115 7.26 7.16 10.54
CA ARG A 115 6.90 5.74 10.61
C ARG A 115 6.51 5.19 9.26
N ARG A 116 5.64 5.86 8.50
CA ARG A 116 5.21 5.40 7.17
C ARG A 116 6.37 5.29 6.18
N LEU A 117 7.28 6.27 6.17
CA LEU A 117 8.48 6.22 5.36
C LEU A 117 9.38 5.04 5.76
N SER A 118 9.65 4.86 7.06
CA SER A 118 10.43 3.73 7.56
C SER A 118 9.81 2.39 7.16
N THR A 119 8.50 2.20 7.37
CA THR A 119 7.78 1.00 6.95
C THR A 119 7.86 0.78 5.44
N SER A 120 7.76 1.84 4.63
CA SER A 120 7.89 1.73 3.18
C SER A 120 9.27 1.25 2.73
N MET A 121 10.33 1.66 3.44
CA MET A 121 11.70 1.22 3.17
C MET A 121 11.90 -0.25 3.58
N GLN A 122 11.32 -0.69 4.69
CA GLN A 122 11.53 -2.04 5.23
C GLN A 122 10.74 -3.12 4.48
N GLN A 123 9.47 -2.83 4.15
CA GLN A 123 8.52 -3.83 3.63
C GLN A 123 7.53 -3.28 2.57
N GLY A 124 7.58 -1.98 2.26
CA GLY A 124 6.57 -1.31 1.44
C GLY A 124 5.38 -0.84 2.28
N ALA A 125 4.78 0.30 1.91
CA ALA A 125 3.67 0.88 2.66
C ALA A 125 2.85 1.89 1.84
N TYR A 126 1.59 2.05 2.21
CA TYR A 126 0.78 3.18 1.75
C TYR A 126 1.18 4.47 2.48
N LEU A 127 1.63 5.49 1.73
CA LEU A 127 1.89 6.82 2.28
C LEU A 127 0.66 7.74 2.19
N THR A 128 -0.22 7.46 1.23
CA THR A 128 -1.56 8.05 1.12
C THR A 128 -2.55 6.91 0.77
N PRO A 129 -3.88 7.13 0.84
CA PRO A 129 -4.85 6.10 0.43
C PRO A 129 -4.65 5.63 -1.02
N ASN A 130 -4.02 6.47 -1.87
CA ASN A 130 -3.86 6.23 -3.29
C ASN A 130 -2.38 6.05 -3.71
N LEU A 131 -1.45 6.01 -2.74
CA LEU A 131 -0.01 5.90 -3.03
C LEU A 131 0.60 4.80 -2.18
N TYR A 132 0.76 3.62 -2.79
CA TYR A 132 1.60 2.56 -2.27
C TYR A 132 3.03 2.75 -2.78
N VAL A 133 4.00 2.68 -1.86
CA VAL A 133 5.42 2.69 -2.20
C VAL A 133 5.99 1.30 -1.89
N PRO A 134 6.23 0.46 -2.91
CA PRO A 134 6.88 -0.83 -2.73
C PRO A 134 8.28 -0.71 -2.13
N LYS A 135 8.71 -1.72 -1.37
CA LYS A 135 10.10 -1.83 -0.89
C LYS A 135 11.11 -1.71 -2.04
N ASP A 136 10.81 -2.34 -3.17
CA ASP A 136 11.69 -2.40 -4.34
C ASP A 136 12.01 -1.02 -4.92
N VAL A 137 11.17 -0.01 -4.67
CA VAL A 137 11.46 1.38 -5.05
C VAL A 137 12.71 1.89 -4.34
N TRP A 138 12.92 1.52 -3.09
CA TRP A 138 14.05 1.96 -2.27
C TRP A 138 15.35 1.21 -2.59
N HIS A 139 15.24 -0.08 -2.92
CA HIS A 139 16.38 -0.99 -3.15
C HIS A 139 16.65 -1.28 -4.63
N GLN A 140 16.37 -0.31 -5.52
CA GLN A 140 16.61 -0.50 -6.96
C GLN A 140 18.11 -0.57 -7.29
N ALA A 141 18.49 -1.49 -8.18
CA ALA A 141 19.81 -1.48 -8.80
C ALA A 141 20.13 -0.12 -9.44
N GLY A 142 21.29 0.45 -9.13
CA GLY A 142 21.75 1.77 -9.57
C GLY A 142 21.03 2.95 -8.90
N ALA A 143 20.34 2.75 -7.76
CA ALA A 143 19.75 3.86 -7.00
C ALA A 143 20.81 4.90 -6.58
N SER A 144 22.03 4.44 -6.29
CA SER A 144 23.16 5.30 -5.93
C SER A 144 23.59 6.26 -7.06
N ASP A 145 23.25 5.95 -8.32
CA ASP A 145 23.57 6.80 -9.48
C ASP A 145 22.65 8.02 -9.58
N VAL A 146 21.39 7.87 -9.13
CA VAL A 146 20.36 8.92 -9.24
C VAL A 146 20.21 9.74 -7.96
N LEU A 147 20.45 9.12 -6.80
CA LEU A 147 20.37 9.80 -5.52
C LEU A 147 21.60 10.66 -5.28
N LYS A 148 21.38 11.93 -4.93
CA LYS A 148 22.44 12.90 -4.70
C LYS A 148 22.79 13.01 -3.21
N TYR A 149 24.05 13.35 -2.94
CA TYR A 149 24.56 13.70 -1.61
C TYR A 149 24.38 12.60 -0.54
N ILE A 150 24.42 11.33 -0.95
CA ILE A 150 24.29 10.18 -0.04
C ILE A 150 25.26 10.28 1.16
N PRO A 151 26.57 10.57 0.98
CA PRO A 151 27.49 10.64 2.11
C PRO A 151 27.14 11.73 3.14
N SER A 152 26.72 12.91 2.67
CA SER A 152 26.31 14.01 3.56
C SER A 152 25.01 13.68 4.31
N LYS A 153 24.07 12.99 3.66
CA LYS A 153 22.84 12.52 4.32
C LYS A 153 23.13 11.46 5.38
N ILE A 154 24.00 10.48 5.08
CA ILE A 154 24.46 9.48 6.06
C ILE A 154 25.06 10.18 7.28
N LYS A 155 26.00 11.12 7.05
CA LYS A 155 26.65 11.88 8.12
C LYS A 155 25.65 12.68 8.96
N TYR A 156 24.69 13.32 8.32
CA TYR A 156 23.63 14.07 9.01
C TYR A 156 22.78 13.13 9.89
N LEU A 157 22.34 11.99 9.36
CA LEU A 157 21.47 11.04 10.06
C LEU A 157 22.19 10.33 11.21
N SER A 158 23.46 9.93 11.03
CA SER A 158 24.23 9.31 12.10
C SER A 158 24.46 10.29 13.26
N ALA A 159 24.81 11.54 12.95
CA ALA A 159 24.96 12.59 13.97
C ALA A 159 23.63 12.94 14.66
N LEU A 160 22.50 12.87 13.93
CA LEU A 160 21.17 13.05 14.51
C LEU A 160 20.84 11.96 15.53
N CYS A 161 21.19 10.69 15.24
CA CYS A 161 21.05 9.60 16.20
C CYS A 161 21.90 9.87 17.46
N GLU A 162 23.17 10.21 17.30
CA GLU A 162 24.07 10.57 18.42
C GLU A 162 23.53 11.73 19.26
N ALA A 163 22.91 12.72 18.62
CA ALA A 163 22.26 13.84 19.30
C ALA A 163 21.05 13.41 20.15
N THR A 164 20.40 12.31 19.77
CA THR A 164 19.20 11.78 20.42
C THR A 164 19.54 10.90 21.64
N ASP A 165 20.74 10.31 21.70
CA ASP A 165 21.17 9.41 22.78
C ASP A 165 20.98 9.99 24.21
N PRO A 166 21.37 11.25 24.51
CA PRO A 166 21.18 11.81 25.85
C PRO A 166 19.71 11.92 26.26
N LEU A 167 18.80 12.07 25.30
CA LEU A 167 17.36 12.15 25.53
C LEU A 167 16.75 10.76 25.75
N LEU A 168 17.26 9.74 25.05
CA LEU A 168 16.87 8.34 25.27
C LEU A 168 17.23 7.85 26.69
N ALA A 169 18.29 8.40 27.28
CA ALA A 169 18.69 8.09 28.66
C ALA A 169 17.83 8.77 29.74
N VAL A 170 16.82 9.57 29.38
CA VAL A 170 15.91 10.22 30.34
C VAL A 170 14.84 9.21 30.79
N ASN A 171 15.06 8.63 31.96
CA ASN A 171 14.14 7.64 32.56
C ASN A 171 12.95 8.26 33.30
N THR A 172 13.03 9.55 33.65
CA THR A 172 11.98 10.26 34.41
C THR A 172 11.67 11.61 33.77
N LEU A 173 10.42 11.79 33.32
CA LEU A 173 9.96 13.05 32.70
C LEU A 173 9.58 14.14 33.71
N GLY A 174 9.63 13.84 35.01
CA GLY A 174 9.36 14.82 36.08
C GLY A 174 10.49 15.81 36.34
N ASP A 175 11.72 15.54 35.87
CA ASP A 175 12.82 16.50 35.92
C ASP A 175 12.73 17.46 34.73
N PHE A 176 11.88 18.47 34.87
CA PHE A 176 11.62 19.47 33.83
C PHE A 176 12.89 20.24 33.46
N ALA A 177 13.70 20.66 34.43
CA ALA A 177 14.90 21.44 34.18
C ALA A 177 15.91 20.68 33.32
N LYS A 178 16.14 19.40 33.62
CA LYS A 178 17.01 18.53 32.81
C LYS A 178 16.41 18.27 31.42
N THR A 179 15.12 17.97 31.35
CA THR A 179 14.40 17.71 30.08
C THR A 179 14.49 18.92 29.14
N ILE A 180 14.17 20.12 29.65
CA ILE A 180 14.24 21.38 28.90
C ILE A 180 15.67 21.63 28.42
N LYS A 181 16.67 21.46 29.30
CA LYS A 181 18.09 21.64 28.95
C LYS A 181 18.53 20.71 27.82
N LEU A 182 18.15 19.43 27.89
CA LEU A 182 18.50 18.44 26.86
C LEU A 182 17.77 18.74 25.53
N LEU A 183 16.49 19.10 25.58
CA LEU A 183 15.74 19.47 24.37
C LEU A 183 16.30 20.74 23.70
N LYS A 184 16.67 21.77 24.47
CA LYS A 184 17.33 22.97 23.92
C LYS A 184 18.64 22.62 23.21
N LYS A 185 19.47 21.79 23.86
CA LYS A 185 20.74 21.31 23.28
C LYS A 185 20.50 20.53 21.98
N PHE A 186 19.48 19.68 21.95
CA PHE A 186 19.11 18.93 20.75
C PHE A 186 18.65 19.87 19.63
N VAL A 187 17.75 20.81 19.90
CA VAL A 187 17.24 21.78 18.91
C VAL A 187 18.37 22.61 18.29
N GLU A 188 19.30 23.10 19.12
CA GLU A 188 20.48 23.84 18.66
C GLU A 188 21.37 22.96 17.77
N HIS A 189 21.72 21.77 18.25
CA HIS A 189 22.61 20.87 17.53
C HIS A 189 22.00 20.35 16.22
N GLU A 190 20.72 20.00 16.22
CA GLU A 190 19.99 19.62 15.01
C GLU A 190 20.03 20.75 13.97
N GLY A 191 19.85 22.00 14.40
CA GLY A 191 19.95 23.17 13.55
C GLY A 191 21.33 23.31 12.91
N GLU A 192 22.41 23.12 13.68
CA GLU A 192 23.77 23.12 13.15
C GLU A 192 23.99 21.99 12.12
N LEU A 193 23.52 20.78 12.43
CA LEU A 193 23.60 19.63 11.52
C LEU A 193 22.84 19.89 10.22
N ARG A 194 21.66 20.51 10.30
CA ARG A 194 20.88 20.94 9.14
C ARG A 194 21.64 21.92 8.28
N GLU A 195 22.21 22.96 8.89
CA GLU A 195 22.97 23.97 8.15
C GLU A 195 24.17 23.37 7.42
N LEU A 196 24.86 22.40 8.03
CA LEU A 196 25.96 21.67 7.39
C LEU A 196 25.46 20.86 6.19
N LEU A 197 24.33 20.17 6.31
CA LEU A 197 23.74 19.43 5.19
C LEU A 197 23.29 20.37 4.06
N ASP A 198 22.72 21.52 4.38
CA ASP A 198 22.30 22.51 3.37
C ASP A 198 23.49 23.15 2.64
N GLN A 199 24.62 23.34 3.34
CA GLN A 199 25.88 23.75 2.73
C GLN A 199 26.41 22.67 1.78
N ASP A 200 26.44 21.41 2.22
CA ASP A 200 26.91 20.28 1.40
C ASP A 200 26.03 20.03 0.16
N THR A 201 24.72 20.25 0.27
CA THR A 201 23.76 20.07 -0.82
C THR A 201 23.61 21.29 -1.73
N GLY A 202 24.28 22.40 -1.41
CA GLY A 202 24.24 23.63 -2.22
C GLY A 202 22.90 24.35 -2.21
N ARG A 203 22.03 24.11 -1.22
CA ARG A 203 20.76 24.84 -1.08
C ARG A 203 20.95 26.29 -0.66
N ARG A 204 22.07 26.63 -0.01
CA ARG A 204 22.42 27.99 0.40
C ARG A 204 23.46 28.56 -0.57
N LYS A 205 23.02 29.38 -1.53
CA LYS A 205 23.91 30.01 -2.54
C LYS A 205 24.74 31.18 -1.98
N ASP A 206 24.35 31.75 -0.85
CA ASP A 206 24.88 33.02 -0.37
C ASP A 206 25.38 32.94 1.07
N ALA A 207 26.61 32.49 1.26
CA ALA A 207 27.41 32.85 2.43
C ALA A 207 28.88 32.64 2.10
N LYS A 208 29.69 33.69 2.23
CA LYS A 208 31.17 33.60 2.19
C LYS A 208 31.59 32.40 3.04
N GLN A 209 32.14 31.37 2.41
CA GLN A 209 32.62 30.14 3.05
C GLN A 209 33.62 30.50 4.17
N LYS A 210 33.13 30.63 5.40
CA LYS A 210 33.98 30.45 6.57
C LYS A 210 34.31 28.97 6.57
N LYS A 211 35.54 28.63 6.17
CA LYS A 211 36.09 27.28 6.22
C LYS A 211 35.99 26.76 7.66
N SER A 212 34.89 26.11 7.98
CA SER A 212 34.69 25.39 9.23
C SER A 212 35.83 24.35 9.36
N MET A 213 36.46 24.26 10.54
CA MET A 213 37.51 23.27 10.80
C MET A 213 37.05 21.83 10.50
N TRP A 214 35.74 21.56 10.59
CA TRP A 214 35.15 20.27 10.24
C TRP A 214 35.29 19.90 8.76
N SER A 215 35.38 20.88 7.85
CA SER A 215 35.57 20.63 6.42
C SER A 215 36.96 20.05 6.10
N LYS A 216 37.98 20.33 6.94
CA LYS A 216 39.35 19.83 6.74
C LYS A 216 39.59 18.42 7.26
N MET A 217 38.77 17.92 8.18
CA MET A 217 38.93 16.55 8.70
C MET A 217 38.34 15.45 7.80
N PHE A 218 37.54 15.80 6.79
CA PHE A 218 36.76 14.80 6.04
C PHE A 218 36.77 14.99 4.52
N SER A 219 37.83 15.54 3.92
CA SER A 219 37.96 15.59 2.46
C SER A 219 38.28 14.19 1.91
N SER A 220 37.25 13.35 1.75
CA SER A 220 37.37 12.06 1.09
C SER A 220 37.01 12.16 -0.39
N LYS A 221 37.74 11.40 -1.21
CA LYS A 221 37.45 11.14 -2.63
C LYS A 221 35.96 10.81 -2.80
N LYS A 222 35.32 11.31 -3.87
CA LYS A 222 33.94 10.97 -4.29
C LYS A 222 33.74 9.45 -4.29
N THR A 223 33.38 8.92 -3.13
CA THR A 223 32.99 7.53 -2.95
C THR A 223 31.49 7.55 -3.14
N GLN A 224 31.02 6.79 -4.12
CA GLN A 224 29.60 6.58 -4.34
C GLN A 224 29.03 6.00 -3.05
N GLY A 225 28.20 6.77 -2.36
CA GLY A 225 27.64 6.35 -1.08
C GLY A 225 26.73 5.15 -1.27
N ASP A 226 26.75 4.24 -0.31
CA ASP A 226 25.88 3.06 -0.30
C ASP A 226 24.46 3.46 0.12
N VAL A 227 23.48 3.16 -0.73
CA VAL A 227 22.07 3.47 -0.49
C VAL A 227 21.53 2.62 0.66
N ASP A 228 21.97 1.37 0.81
CA ASP A 228 21.49 0.52 1.89
C ASP A 228 21.97 1.03 3.26
N VAL A 229 23.21 1.57 3.31
CA VAL A 229 23.72 2.26 4.49
C VAL A 229 22.92 3.52 4.79
N LEU A 230 22.57 4.32 3.77
CA LEU A 230 21.69 5.47 3.94
C LEU A 230 20.34 5.07 4.54
N LEU A 231 19.66 4.09 3.94
CA LEU A 231 18.35 3.63 4.38
C LEU A 231 18.40 3.10 5.82
N THR A 232 19.46 2.37 6.19
CA THR A 232 19.69 1.91 7.57
C THR A 232 19.74 3.08 8.55
N TRP A 233 20.48 4.13 8.23
CA TRP A 233 20.56 5.32 9.09
C TRP A 233 19.25 6.12 9.13
N VAL A 234 18.51 6.18 8.03
CA VAL A 234 17.18 6.83 7.99
C VAL A 234 16.22 6.11 8.92
N VAL A 235 16.13 4.78 8.80
CA VAL A 235 15.26 3.94 9.64
C VAL A 235 15.62 4.13 11.12
N ASN A 236 16.90 4.02 11.47
CA ASN A 236 17.37 4.21 12.85
C ASN A 236 17.01 5.61 13.39
N ALA A 237 17.29 6.67 12.63
CA ALA A 237 16.96 8.03 13.03
C ALA A 237 15.44 8.22 13.21
N PHE A 238 14.64 7.66 12.30
CA PHE A 238 13.19 7.75 12.34
C PHE A 238 12.60 7.01 13.54
N GLU A 239 13.13 5.84 13.88
CA GLU A 239 12.72 5.05 15.04
C GLU A 239 13.10 5.73 16.36
N GLN A 240 14.33 6.21 16.50
CA GLN A 240 14.77 6.92 17.72
C GLN A 240 13.95 8.21 17.95
N CYS A 241 13.70 8.99 16.89
CA CYS A 241 12.92 10.21 16.97
C CYS A 241 11.44 9.99 17.34
N GLN A 242 10.92 8.76 17.31
CA GLN A 242 9.57 8.47 17.84
C GLN A 242 9.46 8.76 19.34
N LEU A 243 10.58 8.84 20.07
CA LEU A 243 10.61 9.33 21.45
C LEU A 243 9.90 10.68 21.59
N PHE A 244 10.21 11.64 20.72
CA PHE A 244 9.66 12.99 20.79
C PHE A 244 8.14 13.01 20.60
N GLY A 245 7.61 12.17 19.71
CA GLY A 245 6.17 11.99 19.54
C GLY A 245 5.49 11.45 20.80
N ARG A 246 6.12 10.46 21.46
CA ARG A 246 5.63 9.92 22.75
C ARG A 246 5.65 10.98 23.85
N TRP A 247 6.74 11.74 23.95
CA TRP A 247 6.86 12.83 24.91
C TRP A 247 5.82 13.92 24.65
N TYR A 248 5.58 14.29 23.39
CA TYR A 248 4.58 15.29 23.04
C TYR A 248 3.19 14.89 23.51
N VAL A 249 2.75 13.66 23.23
CA VAL A 249 1.45 13.15 23.69
C VAL A 249 1.38 13.15 25.22
N TYR A 250 2.45 12.71 25.90
CA TYR A 250 2.53 12.73 27.36
C TYR A 250 2.37 14.14 27.93
N PHE A 251 3.13 15.12 27.44
CA PHE A 251 3.07 16.49 27.96
C PHE A 251 1.77 17.20 27.61
N VAL A 252 1.14 16.90 26.48
CA VAL A 252 -0.22 17.41 26.16
C VAL A 252 -1.24 16.94 27.20
N GLN A 253 -1.14 15.67 27.63
CA GLN A 253 -2.01 15.12 28.68
C GLN A 253 -1.65 15.69 30.07
N ALA A 254 -0.36 15.87 30.34
CA ALA A 254 0.14 16.38 31.63
C ALA A 254 -0.38 17.79 31.96
N VAL A 255 -0.67 18.63 30.95
CA VAL A 255 -1.29 19.96 31.15
C VAL A 255 -2.63 19.86 31.90
N GLN A 256 -3.35 18.74 31.77
CA GLN A 256 -4.66 18.56 32.40
C GLN A 256 -4.57 18.06 33.84
N VAL A 257 -3.38 17.70 34.32
CA VAL A 257 -3.17 17.10 35.64
C VAL A 257 -2.92 18.20 36.67
N PRO A 258 -3.66 18.22 37.81
CA PRO A 258 -3.42 19.17 38.89
C PRO A 258 -1.99 19.04 39.46
N ASN A 259 -1.41 20.16 39.90
CA ASN A 259 -0.06 20.25 40.50
C ASN A 259 1.12 20.02 39.55
N VAL A 260 0.90 19.96 38.24
CA VAL A 260 1.99 19.95 37.26
C VAL A 260 2.43 21.39 36.96
N PRO A 261 3.74 21.71 36.95
CA PRO A 261 4.22 23.05 36.64
C PRO A 261 3.89 23.48 35.21
N GLU A 262 2.86 24.31 35.04
CA GLU A 262 2.29 24.62 33.73
C GLU A 262 3.27 25.36 32.81
N ALA A 263 4.11 26.24 33.37
CA ALA A 263 5.08 27.01 32.61
C ALA A 263 6.14 26.10 31.96
N GLU A 264 6.66 25.15 32.72
CA GLU A 264 7.65 24.18 32.30
C GLU A 264 7.07 23.21 31.27
N VAL A 265 5.83 22.74 31.47
CA VAL A 265 5.14 21.90 30.48
C VAL A 265 4.95 22.66 29.17
N ARG A 266 4.52 23.93 29.21
CA ARG A 266 4.40 24.75 27.99
C ARG A 266 5.74 24.95 27.28
N GLU A 267 6.83 25.14 28.04
CA GLU A 267 8.17 25.25 27.46
C GLU A 267 8.60 23.95 26.77
N VAL A 268 8.41 22.79 27.41
CA VAL A 268 8.69 21.48 26.82
C VAL A 268 7.87 21.26 25.55
N LEU A 269 6.57 21.56 25.58
CA LEU A 269 5.71 21.45 24.40
C LEU A 269 6.14 22.37 23.25
N SER A 270 6.61 23.58 23.57
CA SER A 270 7.17 24.51 22.59
C SER A 270 8.42 23.92 21.93
N LEU A 271 9.35 23.39 22.72
CA LEU A 271 10.57 22.76 22.21
C LEU A 271 10.26 21.52 21.36
N LEU A 272 9.33 20.66 21.78
CA LEU A 272 8.91 19.49 21.00
C LEU A 272 8.25 19.87 19.67
N LYS A 273 7.49 20.97 19.61
CA LYS A 273 6.97 21.52 18.35
C LYS A 273 8.10 21.96 17.43
N THR A 274 9.12 22.63 17.96
CA THR A 274 10.31 23.04 17.20
C THR A 274 11.06 21.81 16.66
N VAL A 275 11.26 20.79 17.49
CA VAL A 275 11.86 19.51 17.07
C VAL A 275 11.05 18.85 15.95
N ALA A 276 9.72 18.78 16.08
CA ALA A 276 8.88 18.20 15.03
C ALA A 276 8.99 18.98 13.72
N PHE A 277 9.01 20.32 13.77
CA PHE A 277 9.23 21.15 12.59
C PHE A 277 10.58 20.87 11.92
N GLN A 278 11.65 20.83 12.72
CA GLN A 278 13.02 20.52 12.27
C GLN A 278 13.12 19.13 11.62
N LEU A 279 12.52 18.11 12.24
CA LEU A 279 12.52 16.75 11.71
C LEU A 279 11.69 16.62 10.42
N TYR A 280 10.64 17.42 10.27
CA TYR A 280 9.87 17.48 9.04
C TYR A 280 10.66 18.16 7.91
N ASP A 281 11.05 19.42 8.11
CA ASP A 281 11.78 20.21 7.10
C ASP A 281 13.13 19.58 6.72
N GLY A 282 13.59 18.74 7.62
CA GLY A 282 14.77 17.97 7.53
C GLY A 282 14.65 16.59 6.91
N PRO A 283 14.96 15.52 7.67
CA PRO A 283 15.07 14.18 7.11
C PRO A 283 13.80 13.73 6.39
N CYS A 284 12.60 14.15 6.81
CA CYS A 284 11.38 13.81 6.07
C CYS A 284 11.36 14.42 4.66
N VAL A 285 11.65 15.72 4.51
CA VAL A 285 11.67 16.39 3.20
C VAL A 285 12.76 15.80 2.29
N TYR A 286 13.95 15.46 2.81
CA TYR A 286 14.97 14.82 1.96
C TYR A 286 14.51 13.43 1.50
N MET A 287 13.92 12.63 2.40
CA MET A 287 13.44 11.30 2.04
C MET A 287 12.27 11.34 1.07
N LEU A 288 11.34 12.28 1.22
CA LEU A 288 10.25 12.47 0.26
C LEU A 288 10.77 12.86 -1.13
N ARG A 289 11.81 13.69 -1.21
CA ARG A 289 12.44 14.05 -2.49
C ARG A 289 13.16 12.87 -3.13
N ASP A 290 13.93 12.12 -2.34
CA ASP A 290 14.63 10.93 -2.83
C ASP A 290 13.63 9.87 -3.30
N MET A 291 12.55 9.67 -2.54
CA MET A 291 11.45 8.78 -2.91
C MET A 291 10.81 9.18 -4.24
N ALA A 292 10.53 10.47 -4.46
CA ALA A 292 9.95 10.93 -5.72
C ALA A 292 10.84 10.58 -6.92
N VAL A 293 12.14 10.82 -6.82
CA VAL A 293 13.12 10.46 -7.86
C VAL A 293 13.16 8.95 -8.10
N LEU A 294 13.13 8.15 -7.03
CA LEU A 294 13.13 6.69 -7.13
C LEU A 294 11.83 6.14 -7.72
N MET A 295 10.68 6.72 -7.36
CA MET A 295 9.37 6.36 -7.91
C MET A 295 9.32 6.63 -9.41
N GLU A 296 9.71 7.82 -9.87
CA GLU A 296 9.76 8.15 -11.30
C GLU A 296 10.60 7.13 -12.08
N ARG A 297 11.78 6.80 -11.54
CA ARG A 297 12.67 5.79 -12.14
C ARG A 297 12.05 4.38 -12.14
N PHE A 298 11.35 4.03 -11.06
CA PHE A 298 10.69 2.73 -10.93
C PHE A 298 9.58 2.59 -11.97
N ASP A 299 8.76 3.63 -12.13
CA ASP A 299 7.67 3.66 -13.09
C ASP A 299 8.21 3.57 -14.53
N GLU A 300 9.26 4.32 -14.87
CA GLU A 300 9.92 4.22 -16.17
C GLU A 300 10.42 2.80 -16.47
N LYS A 301 11.08 2.15 -15.50
CA LYS A 301 11.57 0.77 -15.65
C LYS A 301 10.43 -0.22 -15.81
N SER A 302 9.34 -0.02 -15.07
CA SER A 302 8.14 -0.85 -15.11
C SER A 302 7.46 -0.74 -16.47
N CYS A 303 7.27 0.48 -16.99
CA CYS A 303 6.73 0.72 -18.33
C CYS A 303 7.62 0.13 -19.43
N LYS A 304 8.94 0.29 -19.34
CA LYS A 304 9.91 -0.32 -20.28
C LYS A 304 9.90 -1.85 -20.23
N SER A 305 9.60 -2.44 -19.07
CA SER A 305 9.49 -3.90 -18.93
C SER A 305 8.16 -4.41 -19.47
N ALA A 306 7.05 -3.73 -19.14
CA ALA A 306 5.72 -4.07 -19.60
C ALA A 306 5.61 -3.97 -21.14
N SER A 307 6.16 -2.90 -21.74
CA SER A 307 6.18 -2.75 -23.21
C SER A 307 6.93 -3.85 -23.94
N LYS A 308 7.94 -4.49 -23.32
CA LYS A 308 8.62 -5.66 -23.90
C LYS A 308 7.79 -6.95 -23.85
N LEU A 309 6.82 -7.02 -22.94
CA LEU A 309 5.93 -8.17 -22.79
C LEU A 309 4.70 -8.06 -23.71
N LEU A 310 4.37 -6.85 -24.18
CA LEU A 310 3.33 -6.66 -25.18
C LEU A 310 3.85 -7.16 -26.54
N PRO A 311 3.07 -7.95 -27.30
CA PRO A 311 3.48 -8.41 -28.62
C PRO A 311 3.64 -7.18 -29.54
N MET A 312 4.90 -6.87 -29.89
CA MET A 312 5.24 -5.64 -30.61
C MET A 312 4.86 -5.64 -32.09
N ASP A 313 4.47 -6.78 -32.67
CA ASP A 313 3.98 -6.84 -34.05
C ASP A 313 2.99 -8.00 -34.20
N ILE A 314 1.70 -7.73 -34.07
CA ILE A 314 0.70 -8.56 -34.77
C ILE A 314 0.79 -8.10 -36.22
N LYS A 315 1.69 -8.70 -37.01
CA LYS A 315 1.57 -8.64 -38.46
C LYS A 315 0.24 -9.31 -38.80
N LEU A 316 -0.79 -8.50 -39.03
CA LEU A 316 -2.01 -8.97 -39.65
C LEU A 316 -1.60 -9.44 -41.05
N GLU A 317 -1.41 -10.76 -41.21
CA GLU A 317 -1.30 -11.39 -42.52
C GLU A 317 -2.62 -11.13 -43.25
N GLY A 318 -2.64 -10.05 -44.02
CA GLY A 318 -3.82 -9.56 -44.71
C GLY A 318 -3.42 -8.70 -45.89
N ASP A 319 -2.55 -9.23 -46.74
CA ASP A 319 -2.42 -8.82 -48.15
C ASP A 319 -1.88 -10.00 -48.95
N THR A 320 -2.70 -11.06 -49.03
CA THR A 320 -2.72 -11.89 -50.24
C THR A 320 -3.47 -11.09 -51.30
N SER A 321 -2.78 -10.14 -51.94
CA SER A 321 -3.21 -9.62 -53.24
C SER A 321 -3.04 -10.75 -54.24
N THR A 322 -4.16 -11.39 -54.58
CA THR A 322 -4.32 -12.27 -55.73
C THR A 322 -3.96 -11.50 -57.00
N ASP A 323 -2.86 -11.90 -57.65
CA ASP A 323 -2.70 -11.79 -59.11
C ASP A 323 -3.36 -12.99 -59.79
#